data_AF-A0A7Y5GXW6-F1
#
_entry.id   AF-A0A7Y5GXW6-F1
#
_cell.length_a   1.000
_cell.length_b   1.000
_cell.length_c   1.000
_cell.angle_alpha   90.00
_cell.angle_beta   90.00
_cell.angle_gamma   90.00
#
_symmetry.space_group_name_H-M   'P 1'
#
loop_
_entity.id
_entity.type
_entity.pdbx_description
1 polymer ?
#
loop_
_entity_poly.entity_id
_entity_poly.type
_entity_poly.pdbx_seq_one_letter_code
_entity_poly.pdbx_strand_id
1 'polypeptide(L)'
;MGSLLTLSALFQAKFGPFAIRDRANLFRYDMDLHRNDTVFYNQYIDYLVKDGGFTLTNDLDLLYFSDFGLIAGARYSLGVAFHDDSDTDAAELTQRVGPVLGYRFFDEYGAAFNQPTVLLLVQWWLTHPYRTGDEVSQAIPYIALAFSFNGDLWTSTQRN
;
A
#
# COMPACT_ATOMS: atom_id res chain seq x y z
N MET A 1 26.73 -4.71 -3.21
CA MET A 1 25.65 -4.64 -4.23
C MET A 1 24.65 -5.74 -3.94
N GLY A 2 23.36 -5.58 -4.29
CA GLY A 2 22.32 -6.52 -3.88
C GLY A 2 21.28 -6.80 -4.96
N SER A 3 20.38 -7.74 -4.68
CA SER A 3 19.22 -8.08 -5.49
C SER A 3 17.93 -8.05 -4.66
N LEU A 4 16.81 -7.82 -5.35
CA LEU A 4 15.46 -7.87 -4.77
C LEU A 4 14.60 -8.77 -5.64
N LEU A 5 14.08 -9.84 -5.05
CA LEU A 5 13.02 -10.64 -5.65
C LEU A 5 11.66 -10.18 -5.09
N THR A 6 10.73 -9.89 -5.98
CA THR A 6 9.34 -9.56 -5.61
C THR A 6 8.39 -10.51 -6.34
N LEU A 7 7.55 -11.20 -5.59
CA LEU A 7 6.40 -11.95 -6.09
C LEU A 7 5.13 -11.22 -5.68
N SER A 8 4.26 -10.92 -6.64
CA SER A 8 3.01 -10.20 -6.41
C SER A 8 1.81 -11.01 -6.88
N ALA A 9 0.76 -11.02 -6.05
CA ALA A 9 -0.56 -11.53 -6.39
C ALA A 9 -1.59 -10.40 -6.23
N LEU A 10 -2.51 -10.29 -7.20
CA LEU A 10 -3.58 -9.30 -7.19
C LEU A 10 -4.91 -9.98 -7.49
N PHE A 11 -5.84 -9.86 -6.56
CA PHE A 11 -7.25 -10.16 -6.77
C PHE A 11 -8.02 -8.84 -6.80
N GLN A 12 -8.90 -8.66 -7.79
CA GLN A 12 -9.77 -7.51 -7.85
C GLN A 12 -11.11 -7.88 -8.48
N ALA A 13 -12.19 -7.41 -7.89
CA ALA A 13 -13.53 -7.60 -8.39
C ALA A 13 -14.39 -6.37 -8.10
N LYS A 14 -15.38 -6.12 -8.97
CA LYS A 14 -16.35 -5.05 -8.82
C LYS A 14 -17.75 -5.61 -9.02
N PHE A 15 -18.65 -5.32 -8.09
CA PHE A 15 -20.05 -5.74 -8.10
C PHE A 15 -20.94 -4.51 -7.89
N GLY A 16 -21.49 -3.98 -8.98
CA GLY A 16 -22.21 -2.71 -8.95
C GLY A 16 -21.30 -1.56 -8.48
N PRO A 17 -21.72 -0.75 -7.49
CA PRO A 17 -20.90 0.35 -6.97
C PRO A 17 -19.81 -0.11 -6.00
N PHE A 18 -19.77 -1.38 -5.60
CA PHE A 18 -18.78 -1.88 -4.65
C PHE A 18 -17.62 -2.58 -5.37
N ALA A 19 -16.40 -2.38 -4.89
CA ALA A 19 -15.23 -3.12 -5.34
C ALA A 19 -14.44 -3.67 -4.16
N ILE A 20 -13.86 -4.83 -4.37
CA ILE A 20 -12.88 -5.44 -3.47
C ILE A 20 -11.57 -5.59 -4.23
N ARG A 21 -10.46 -5.30 -3.56
CA ARG A 21 -9.12 -5.49 -4.09
C ARG A 21 -8.22 -6.03 -3.00
N ASP A 22 -7.49 -7.08 -3.29
CA ASP A 22 -6.52 -7.68 -2.40
C ASP A 22 -5.18 -7.79 -3.14
N ARG A 23 -4.12 -7.21 -2.57
CA ARG A 23 -2.77 -7.28 -3.12
C ARG A 23 -1.83 -7.86 -2.08
N ALA A 24 -1.26 -9.02 -2.37
CA ALA A 24 -0.18 -9.60 -1.60
C ALA A 24 1.16 -9.45 -2.33
N ASN A 25 2.21 -9.04 -1.63
CA ASN A 25 3.59 -9.07 -2.14
C ASN A 25 4.49 -9.82 -1.17
N LEU A 26 5.28 -10.76 -1.71
CA LEU A 26 6.37 -11.41 -1.01
C LEU A 26 7.69 -10.88 -1.57
N PHE A 27 8.51 -10.33 -0.68
CA PHE A 27 9.84 -9.81 -0.99
C PHE A 27 10.90 -10.75 -0.43
N ARG A 28 12.02 -10.88 -1.15
CA ARG A 28 13.28 -11.40 -0.61
C ARG A 28 14.39 -10.43 -0.98
N TYR A 29 14.98 -9.83 0.04
CA TYR A 29 16.10 -8.91 -0.10
C TYR A 29 17.40 -9.70 0.00
N ASP A 30 18.36 -9.38 -0.85
CA ASP A 30 19.74 -9.87 -0.79
C ASP A 30 20.62 -8.64 -0.93
N MET A 31 21.14 -8.15 0.20
CA MET A 31 21.75 -6.85 0.34
C MET A 31 23.11 -7.00 1.01
N ASP A 32 24.13 -6.42 0.40
CA ASP A 32 25.47 -6.33 0.96
C ASP A 32 25.49 -5.28 2.09
N LEU A 33 25.25 -5.71 3.32
CA LEU A 33 25.18 -4.86 4.51
C LEU A 33 26.57 -4.55 5.09
N HIS A 34 26.71 -3.41 5.75
CA HIS A 34 27.97 -3.02 6.38
C HIS A 34 28.16 -3.72 7.74
N ARG A 35 29.41 -4.01 8.12
CA ARG A 35 29.83 -4.31 9.51
C ARG A 35 28.96 -5.31 10.29
N ASN A 36 28.83 -6.55 9.80
CA ASN A 36 28.09 -7.63 10.46
C ASN A 36 26.61 -7.34 10.75
N ASP A 37 26.04 -6.29 10.16
CA ASP A 37 24.59 -6.04 10.25
C ASP A 37 23.84 -7.18 9.55
N THR A 38 22.74 -7.62 10.17
CA THR A 38 21.88 -8.70 9.66
C THR A 38 20.51 -8.21 9.20
N VAL A 39 20.14 -6.99 9.59
CA VAL A 39 18.88 -6.33 9.27
C VAL A 39 19.13 -4.92 8.75
N PHE A 40 18.20 -4.41 7.96
CA PHE A 40 18.19 -3.02 7.52
C PHE A 40 16.78 -2.46 7.49
N TYR A 41 16.65 -1.15 7.61
CA TYR A 41 15.36 -0.49 7.55
C TYR A 41 14.93 -0.24 6.10
N ASN A 42 13.78 -0.81 5.72
CA ASN A 42 13.17 -0.58 4.43
C ASN A 42 12.12 0.54 4.51
N GLN A 43 12.47 1.69 3.94
CA GLN A 43 11.64 2.91 3.96
C GLN A 43 10.31 2.76 3.20
N TYR A 44 10.24 1.89 2.18
CA TYR A 44 9.03 1.76 1.36
C TYR A 44 7.90 1.08 2.14
N ILE A 45 8.24 0.06 2.92
CA ILE A 45 7.27 -0.67 3.73
C ILE A 45 7.25 -0.20 5.18
N ASP A 46 8.27 0.53 5.67
CA ASP A 46 8.45 0.95 7.07
C ASP A 46 8.68 -0.27 8.00
N TYR A 47 9.64 -1.15 7.65
CA TYR A 47 10.00 -2.34 8.43
C TYR A 47 11.51 -2.48 8.55
N LEU A 48 11.97 -3.02 9.68
CA LEU A 48 13.26 -3.69 9.75
C LEU A 48 13.13 -5.06 9.06
N VAL A 49 13.96 -5.29 8.06
CA VAL A 49 13.96 -6.51 7.27
C VAL A 49 15.33 -7.17 7.31
N LYS A 50 15.34 -8.49 7.40
CA LYS A 50 16.55 -9.30 7.37
C LYS A 50 17.13 -9.42 5.97
N ASP A 51 18.45 -9.34 5.87
CA ASP A 51 19.16 -9.72 4.65
C ASP A 51 19.02 -11.23 4.38
N GLY A 52 18.65 -11.58 3.15
CA GLY A 52 18.28 -12.94 2.75
C GLY A 52 16.92 -13.42 3.29
N GLY A 53 16.23 -12.60 4.08
CA GLY A 53 14.93 -12.90 4.69
C GLY A 53 13.75 -12.66 3.74
N PHE A 54 12.62 -13.27 4.07
CA PHE A 54 11.37 -12.99 3.37
C PHE A 54 10.57 -11.92 4.10
N THR A 55 9.80 -11.13 3.35
CA THR A 55 8.85 -10.16 3.91
C THR A 55 7.55 -10.23 3.13
N LEU A 56 6.43 -10.46 3.82
CA LEU A 56 5.10 -10.45 3.24
C LEU A 56 4.40 -9.13 3.55
N THR A 57 3.73 -8.57 2.56
CA THR A 57 2.76 -7.49 2.75
C THR A 57 1.45 -7.87 2.09
N ASN A 58 0.33 -7.45 2.67
CA ASN A 58 -0.99 -7.63 2.12
C ASN A 58 -1.83 -6.36 2.35
N ASP A 59 -2.46 -5.86 1.30
CA ASP A 59 -3.40 -4.74 1.34
C ASP A 59 -4.76 -5.21 0.83
N LEU A 60 -5.77 -5.21 1.70
CA LEU A 60 -7.16 -5.49 1.40
C LEU A 60 -7.97 -4.19 1.40
N ASP A 61 -8.54 -3.83 0.26
CA ASP A 61 -9.42 -2.69 0.05
C ASP A 61 -10.86 -3.15 -0.14
N LEU A 62 -11.78 -2.51 0.57
CA LEU A 62 -13.21 -2.51 0.25
C LEU A 62 -13.65 -1.09 -0.08
N LEU A 63 -14.14 -0.88 -1.30
CA LEU A 63 -14.43 0.45 -1.84
C LEU A 63 -15.87 0.52 -2.36
N TYR A 64 -16.47 1.70 -2.22
CA TYR A 64 -17.72 2.14 -2.81
C TYR A 64 -17.43 3.30 -3.78
N PHE A 65 -18.07 3.27 -4.94
CA PHE A 65 -18.00 4.28 -5.98
C PHE A 65 -19.39 4.85 -6.21
N SER A 66 -19.53 6.16 -6.04
CA SER A 66 -20.74 6.88 -6.41
C SER A 66 -20.69 7.38 -7.84
N ASP A 67 -21.87 7.66 -8.41
CA ASP A 67 -21.99 8.21 -9.76
C ASP A 67 -21.49 9.67 -9.86
N PHE A 68 -21.48 10.40 -8.74
CA PHE A 68 -20.99 11.78 -8.68
C PHE A 68 -19.48 11.88 -8.40
N GLY A 69 -18.75 10.76 -8.40
CA GLY A 69 -17.28 10.75 -8.32
C GLY A 69 -16.69 10.51 -6.92
N LEU A 70 -17.50 10.49 -5.86
CA LEU A 70 -17.03 10.08 -4.53
C LEU A 70 -16.60 8.60 -4.54
N ILE A 71 -15.45 8.35 -3.93
CA ILE A 71 -14.91 7.05 -3.58
C ILE A 71 -14.83 7.01 -2.05
N ALA A 72 -15.38 5.97 -1.44
CA ALA A 72 -15.31 5.79 0.01
C ALA A 72 -15.09 4.33 0.35
N GLY A 73 -14.39 4.04 1.43
CA GLY A 73 -14.10 2.65 1.78
C GLY A 73 -13.20 2.52 2.98
N ALA A 74 -12.64 1.33 3.13
CA ALA A 74 -11.66 1.01 4.14
C ALA A 74 -10.54 0.13 3.56
N ARG A 75 -9.33 0.30 4.10
CA ARG A 75 -8.19 -0.57 3.87
C ARG A 75 -7.80 -1.26 5.17
N TYR A 76 -7.48 -2.54 5.05
CA TYR A 76 -6.67 -3.28 6.01
C TYR A 76 -5.30 -3.57 5.38
N SER A 77 -4.23 -3.25 6.10
CA SER A 77 -2.86 -3.51 5.69
C SER A 77 -2.17 -4.41 6.71
N LEU A 78 -1.54 -5.46 6.23
CA LEU A 78 -0.74 -6.42 6.99
C LEU A 78 0.69 -6.43 6.45
N GLY A 79 1.67 -6.49 7.34
CA GLY A 79 3.03 -6.84 6.97
C GLY A 79 3.72 -7.68 8.02
N VAL A 80 4.55 -8.60 7.53
CA VAL A 80 5.28 -9.58 8.33
C VAL A 80 6.67 -9.73 7.72
N ALA A 81 7.69 -9.39 8.49
CA ALA A 81 9.08 -9.66 8.13
C ALA A 81 9.53 -10.95 8.85
N PHE A 82 9.87 -11.99 8.09
CA PHE A 82 10.25 -13.29 8.63
C PHE A 82 11.73 -13.29 9.04
N HIS A 83 12.00 -13.61 10.30
CA HIS A 83 13.35 -13.72 10.87
C HIS A 83 13.53 -15.09 11.52
N ASP A 84 14.78 -15.51 11.75
CA ASP A 84 15.08 -16.73 12.50
C ASP A 84 14.97 -16.45 14.02
N ASP A 85 14.62 -17.48 14.82
CA ASP A 85 14.29 -17.41 16.26
C ASP A 85 15.32 -16.72 17.18
N SER A 86 16.52 -16.38 16.69
CA SER A 86 17.53 -15.63 17.44
C SER A 86 17.35 -14.11 17.44
N ASP A 87 16.58 -13.55 16.50
CA ASP A 87 16.38 -12.09 16.33
C ASP A 87 14.92 -11.72 16.65
N THR A 88 14.59 -11.68 17.94
CA THR A 88 13.23 -11.42 18.44
C THR A 88 12.74 -9.99 18.22
N ASP A 89 13.65 -9.03 18.07
CA ASP A 89 13.33 -7.61 17.89
C ASP A 89 13.01 -7.22 16.43
N ALA A 90 13.10 -8.17 15.48
CA ALA A 90 12.96 -7.87 14.05
C ALA A 90 11.80 -8.62 13.37
N ALA A 91 11.37 -9.76 13.93
CA ALA A 91 10.18 -10.50 13.47
C ALA A 91 8.87 -9.83 13.92
N GLU A 92 8.48 -8.76 13.23
CA GLU A 92 7.43 -7.89 13.72
C GLU A 92 6.19 -7.90 12.82
N LEU A 93 5.11 -8.47 13.35
CA LEU A 93 3.78 -8.38 12.78
C LEU A 93 3.29 -6.95 12.91
N THR A 94 2.92 -6.37 11.78
CA THR A 94 2.39 -5.02 11.73
C THR A 94 1.06 -5.01 11.00
N GLN A 95 0.09 -4.36 11.62
CA GLN A 95 -1.29 -4.30 11.13
C GLN A 95 -1.79 -2.87 11.19
N ARG A 96 -2.50 -2.46 10.15
CA ARG A 96 -3.19 -1.17 10.08
C ARG A 96 -4.57 -1.32 9.52
N VAL A 97 -5.45 -0.43 9.93
CA VAL A 97 -6.77 -0.29 9.34
C VAL A 97 -7.18 1.17 9.30
N GLY A 98 -7.92 1.54 8.27
CA GLY A 98 -8.62 2.81 8.30
C GLY A 98 -9.33 3.18 7.00
N PRO A 99 -9.99 4.35 6.99
CA PRO A 99 -10.79 4.77 5.86
C PRO A 99 -9.97 5.17 4.65
N VAL A 100 -10.55 4.91 3.49
CA VAL A 100 -10.15 5.47 2.20
C VAL A 100 -11.26 6.43 1.77
N LEU A 101 -10.90 7.65 1.43
CA LEU A 101 -11.79 8.62 0.81
C LEU A 101 -11.16 9.12 -0.48
N GLY A 102 -11.96 9.42 -1.48
CA GLY A 102 -11.46 10.00 -2.71
C GLY A 102 -12.54 10.69 -3.50
N TYR A 103 -12.09 11.49 -4.45
CA TYR A 103 -12.99 12.19 -5.35
C TYR A 103 -12.37 12.22 -6.74
N ARG A 104 -13.11 11.64 -7.70
CA ARG A 104 -12.84 11.73 -9.12
C ARG A 104 -13.57 12.94 -9.68
N PHE A 105 -12.83 13.94 -10.17
CA PHE A 105 -13.44 15.21 -10.58
C PHE A 105 -14.29 15.08 -11.85
N PHE A 106 -13.82 14.32 -12.84
CA PHE A 106 -14.52 14.09 -14.10
C PHE A 106 -14.04 12.81 -14.78
N ASP A 107 -14.82 12.31 -15.74
CA ASP A 107 -14.51 11.13 -16.55
C ASP A 107 -14.94 11.39 -18.00
N GLU A 108 -13.97 11.75 -18.84
CA GLU A 108 -14.12 12.15 -20.24
C GLU A 108 -13.36 11.19 -21.15
N TYR A 109 -14.10 10.41 -21.94
CA TYR A 109 -13.51 9.44 -22.86
C TYR A 109 -12.62 10.14 -23.92
N GLY A 110 -11.40 9.62 -24.12
CA GLY A 110 -10.45 10.12 -25.12
C GLY A 110 -9.73 11.43 -24.76
N ALA A 111 -9.93 11.96 -23.54
CA ALA A 111 -9.21 13.13 -23.08
C ALA A 111 -7.74 12.79 -22.75
N ALA A 112 -6.83 13.71 -23.11
CA ALA A 112 -5.41 13.60 -22.78
C ALA A 112 -5.16 13.69 -21.26
N PHE A 113 -6.11 14.26 -20.51
CA PHE A 113 -6.14 14.29 -19.05
C PHE A 113 -7.53 13.88 -18.60
N ASN A 114 -7.65 12.68 -18.04
CA ASN A 114 -8.91 12.04 -17.71
C ASN A 114 -8.86 11.42 -16.30
N GLN A 115 -10.01 11.26 -15.66
CA GLN A 115 -10.17 10.65 -14.35
C GLN A 115 -9.22 11.21 -13.28
N PRO A 116 -8.98 12.54 -13.22
CA PRO A 116 -8.21 13.09 -12.12
C PRO A 116 -8.90 12.74 -10.81
N THR A 117 -8.16 12.13 -9.92
CA THR A 117 -8.66 11.55 -8.69
C THR A 117 -7.70 11.90 -7.57
N VAL A 118 -8.24 12.49 -6.50
CA VAL A 118 -7.52 12.62 -5.23
C VAL A 118 -7.99 11.50 -4.31
N LEU A 119 -7.05 10.85 -3.63
CA LEU A 119 -7.30 9.81 -2.64
C LEU A 119 -6.62 10.19 -1.32
N LEU A 120 -7.38 10.14 -0.23
CA LEU A 120 -6.94 10.26 1.14
C LEU A 120 -7.09 8.91 1.82
N LEU A 121 -5.98 8.38 2.34
CA LEU A 121 -5.95 7.19 3.17
C LEU A 121 -5.47 7.60 4.55
N VAL A 122 -6.26 7.29 5.57
CA VAL A 122 -5.89 7.48 6.98
C VAL A 122 -5.95 6.11 7.62
N GLN A 123 -4.87 5.66 8.26
CA GLN A 123 -4.84 4.35 8.92
C GLN A 123 -4.24 4.43 10.31
N TRP A 124 -4.82 3.68 11.24
CA TRP A 124 -4.30 3.50 12.58
C TRP A 124 -3.63 2.14 12.70
N TRP A 125 -2.58 2.08 13.50
CA TRP A 125 -1.87 0.84 13.80
C TRP A 125 -2.69 0.00 14.79
N LEU A 126 -3.03 -1.22 14.40
CA LEU A 126 -3.64 -2.22 15.30
C LEU A 126 -2.57 -2.96 16.09
N THR A 127 -1.46 -3.27 15.43
CA THR A 127 -0.25 -3.85 16.01
C THR A 127 0.93 -3.19 15.32
N HIS A 128 1.84 -2.63 16.10
CA HIS A 128 3.11 -2.15 15.58
C HIS A 128 4.10 -1.98 16.75
N PRO A 129 5.33 -2.49 16.61
CA PRO A 129 6.39 -2.44 17.62
C PRO A 129 6.56 -1.10 18.33
N TYR A 130 6.67 -0.02 17.56
CA TYR A 130 6.93 1.33 18.09
C TYR A 130 5.73 2.29 18.05
N ARG A 131 4.55 1.88 17.52
CA ARG A 131 3.45 2.80 17.17
C ARG A 131 2.11 2.48 17.84
N THR A 132 2.09 1.55 18.79
CA THR A 132 0.89 1.21 19.58
C THR A 132 1.01 1.54 21.06
N GLY A 133 1.78 2.57 21.41
CA GLY A 133 1.86 3.10 22.78
C GLY A 133 3.23 3.08 23.44
N ASP A 134 4.23 2.41 22.86
CA ASP A 134 5.58 2.35 23.42
C ASP A 134 6.35 3.67 23.18
N GLU A 135 6.58 4.01 21.91
CA GLU A 135 7.27 5.27 21.55
C GLU A 135 6.30 6.33 21.02
N VAL A 136 5.25 5.88 20.31
CA VAL A 136 4.26 6.75 19.68
C VAL A 136 2.87 6.28 20.06
N SER A 137 2.01 7.25 20.40
CA SER A 137 0.61 6.98 20.69
C SER A 137 -0.09 6.34 19.49
N GLN A 138 -0.87 5.28 19.76
CA GLN A 138 -1.73 4.63 18.79
C GLN A 138 -2.73 5.60 18.14
N ALA A 139 -3.05 6.73 18.79
CA ALA A 139 -3.97 7.73 18.27
C ALA A 139 -3.44 8.48 17.03
N ILE A 140 -2.13 8.42 16.76
CA ILE A 140 -1.51 9.10 15.62
C ILE A 140 -1.59 8.19 14.38
N PRO A 141 -2.38 8.57 13.35
CA PRO A 141 -2.52 7.76 12.16
C PRO A 141 -1.35 7.95 11.18
N TYR A 142 -1.19 6.94 10.32
CA TYR A 142 -0.53 7.08 9.03
C TYR A 142 -1.48 7.78 8.05
N ILE A 143 -1.02 8.84 7.38
CA ILE A 143 -1.80 9.60 6.40
C ILE A 143 -1.08 9.55 5.06
N ALA A 144 -1.77 9.11 4.01
CA ALA A 144 -1.31 9.18 2.64
C ALA A 144 -2.31 9.98 1.78
N LEU A 145 -1.78 10.94 1.01
CA LEU A 145 -2.52 11.70 0.02
C LEU A 145 -1.94 11.36 -1.36
N ALA A 146 -2.78 10.84 -2.25
CA ALA A 146 -2.39 10.48 -3.60
C ALA A 146 -3.22 11.26 -4.62
N PHE A 147 -2.60 11.56 -5.75
CA PHE A 147 -3.24 12.11 -6.92
C PHE A 147 -2.95 11.19 -8.11
N SER A 148 -3.98 10.81 -8.85
CA SER A 148 -3.84 10.02 -10.08
C SER A 148 -4.69 10.59 -11.20
N PHE A 149 -4.24 10.42 -12.43
CA PHE A 149 -5.01 10.70 -13.63
C PHE A 149 -4.62 9.68 -14.71
N ASN A 150 -5.52 9.47 -15.66
CA ASN A 150 -5.29 8.71 -16.88
C ASN A 150 -5.19 9.68 -18.05
N GLY A 151 -4.57 9.27 -19.15
CA GLY A 151 -4.49 10.12 -20.33
C GLY A 151 -4.25 9.28 -21.58
N ASP A 152 -5.02 9.56 -22.63
CA ASP A 152 -4.77 8.97 -23.94
C ASP A 152 -3.78 9.82 -24.73
N LEU A 153 -2.68 9.20 -25.15
CA LEU A 153 -1.63 9.87 -25.93
C LEU A 153 -2.09 10.17 -27.37
N TRP A 154 -3.04 9.40 -27.89
CA TRP A 154 -3.52 9.49 -29.27
C TRP A 154 -4.97 9.95 -29.26
N THR A 155 -5.18 11.28 -29.28
CA THR A 155 -6.49 11.85 -29.52
C THR A 155 -6.91 11.54 -30.95
N SER A 156 -7.63 10.44 -31.18
CA SER A 156 -8.28 10.22 -32.48
C SER A 156 -9.29 11.35 -32.65
N THR A 157 -8.93 12.34 -33.45
CA THR A 157 -9.84 13.43 -33.79
C THR A 157 -10.91 12.84 -34.71
N GLN A 158 -11.96 12.23 -34.16
CA GLN A 158 -13.19 12.05 -34.92
C GLN A 158 -13.86 13.42 -34.99
N ARG A 159 -13.46 14.18 -36.03
CA ARG A 159 -14.25 15.30 -36.53
C ARG A 159 -15.57 14.74 -37.04
N ASN A 160 -16.68 15.14 -36.42
CA ASN A 160 -17.97 15.20 -37.10
C ASN A 160 -17.93 16.29 -38.19
#